data_AF-A0A9E4N1H6-F1
#
_entry.id   AF-A0A9E4N1H6-F1
#
_cell.length_a   1.000
_cell.length_b   1.000
_cell.length_c   1.000
_cell.angle_alpha   90.00
_cell.angle_beta   90.00
_cell.angle_gamma   90.00
#
_symmetry.space_group_name_H-M   'P 1'
#
loop_
_entity.id
_entity.type
_entity.pdbx_description
1 polymer ?
#
loop_
_entity_poly.entity_id
_entity_poly.type
_entity_poly.pdbx_seq_one_letter_code
_entity_poly.pdbx_strand_id
1 'polypeptide(L)'
;MFNFEEIEVVNDLALEVRNFKRHRNGKSWTWSCIVCGDSSKNLRKARFGVALKDNVLVCHCFNCGYSNTFSSYIKEYHPHNYEKLLKIKFDESAPTMYDLNHLVNLAEDITVSLFFINKFQNRKEWLDYLVSKKIKLTKKSIRKLFETHGRYWSNR
;
A
#
# COMPACT_ATOMS: atom_id res chain seq x y z
N MET A 1 -9.94 0.98 -6.67
CA MET A 1 -8.55 0.48 -6.66
C MET A 1 -8.62 -0.95 -6.15
N PHE A 2 -8.21 -1.92 -6.98
CA PHE A 2 -8.27 -3.33 -6.65
C PHE A 2 -7.15 -3.62 -5.64
N ASN A 3 -7.48 -4.10 -4.44
CA ASN A 3 -6.52 -4.19 -3.33
C ASN A 3 -5.76 -5.53 -3.41
N PHE A 4 -4.75 -5.59 -4.28
CA PHE A 4 -3.92 -6.78 -4.49
C PHE A 4 -3.17 -7.17 -3.21
N GLU A 5 -2.88 -6.18 -2.39
CA GLU A 5 -2.17 -6.24 -1.13
C GLU A 5 -2.99 -6.99 -0.07
N GLU A 6 -4.30 -6.73 0.01
CA GLU A 6 -5.18 -7.51 0.89
C GLU A 6 -5.29 -8.98 0.45
N ILE A 7 -5.25 -9.25 -0.86
CA ILE A 7 -5.24 -10.64 -1.38
C ILE A 7 -3.95 -11.36 -0.99
N GLU A 8 -2.80 -10.69 -1.04
CA GLU A 8 -1.53 -11.23 -0.55
C GLU A 8 -1.63 -11.60 0.92
N VAL A 9 -2.12 -10.67 1.75
CA VAL A 9 -2.36 -10.91 3.18
C VAL A 9 -3.31 -12.08 3.43
N VAL A 10 -4.38 -12.24 2.63
CA VAL A 10 -5.26 -13.42 2.72
C VAL A 10 -4.49 -14.72 2.47
N ASN A 11 -3.52 -14.74 1.55
CA ASN A 11 -2.75 -15.96 1.28
C ASN A 11 -1.73 -16.26 2.37
N ASP A 12 -1.13 -15.24 2.98
CA ASP A 12 -0.21 -15.39 4.11
C ASP A 12 -0.90 -16.08 5.30
N LEU A 13 -2.21 -15.85 5.48
CA LEU A 13 -2.99 -16.52 6.51
C LEU A 13 -3.02 -18.04 6.37
N ALA A 14 -2.67 -18.62 5.21
CA ALA A 14 -2.60 -20.07 5.03
C ALA A 14 -1.67 -20.77 6.03
N LEU A 15 -0.69 -20.05 6.59
CA LEU A 15 0.23 -20.55 7.61
C LEU A 15 -0.32 -20.43 9.05
N GLU A 16 -1.30 -19.56 9.27
CA GLU A 16 -1.85 -19.25 10.60
C GLU A 16 -3.18 -19.95 10.87
N VAL A 17 -3.96 -20.23 9.80
CA VAL A 17 -5.31 -20.77 9.92
C VAL A 17 -5.39 -22.21 9.44
N ARG A 18 -6.26 -22.97 10.10
CA ARG A 18 -6.52 -24.38 9.76
C ARG A 18 -7.48 -24.51 8.57
N ASN A 19 -7.31 -25.57 7.77
CA ASN A 19 -8.16 -25.90 6.63
C ASN A 19 -8.27 -24.77 5.58
N PHE A 20 -7.19 -24.00 5.40
CA PHE A 20 -7.16 -22.94 4.40
C PHE A 20 -7.40 -23.48 2.99
N LYS A 21 -8.27 -22.82 2.25
CA LYS A 21 -8.57 -23.14 0.85
C LYS A 21 -8.84 -21.89 0.05
N ARG A 22 -8.13 -21.76 -1.07
CA ARG A 22 -8.42 -20.79 -2.13
C ARG A 22 -9.40 -21.40 -3.14
N HIS A 23 -10.46 -20.68 -3.48
CA HIS A 23 -11.40 -21.12 -4.52
C HIS A 23 -10.87 -20.78 -5.92
N ARG A 24 -11.29 -21.58 -6.92
CA ARG A 24 -10.84 -21.45 -8.32
C ARG A 24 -11.15 -20.09 -8.95
N ASN A 25 -12.12 -19.36 -8.42
CA ASN A 25 -12.48 -18.02 -8.89
C ASN A 25 -11.44 -16.94 -8.55
N GLY A 26 -10.43 -17.25 -7.73
CA GLY A 26 -9.41 -16.31 -7.29
C GLY A 26 -9.91 -15.15 -6.43
N LYS A 27 -11.19 -15.17 -6.03
CA LYS A 27 -11.92 -14.08 -5.36
C LYS A 27 -12.53 -14.51 -4.03
N SER A 28 -12.33 -15.76 -3.62
CA SER A 28 -12.87 -16.26 -2.36
C SER A 28 -11.98 -17.33 -1.74
N TRP A 29 -12.04 -17.39 -0.41
CA TRP A 29 -11.23 -18.25 0.44
C TRP A 29 -12.07 -18.78 1.59
N THR A 30 -11.70 -19.95 2.10
CA THR A 30 -12.31 -20.53 3.28
C THR A 30 -11.26 -21.07 4.23
N TRP A 31 -11.54 -20.99 5.54
CA TRP A 31 -10.74 -21.63 6.59
C TRP A 31 -11.57 -21.88 7.85
N SER A 32 -10.93 -22.45 8.87
CA SER A 32 -11.56 -22.71 10.17
C SER A 32 -11.70 -21.41 10.97
N CYS A 33 -12.91 -21.09 11.41
CA CYS A 33 -13.18 -19.86 12.15
C CYS A 33 -12.46 -19.86 13.50
N ILE A 34 -11.60 -18.87 13.76
CA ILE A 34 -10.92 -18.75 15.06
C ILE A 34 -11.80 -18.12 16.14
N VAL A 35 -12.83 -17.36 15.74
CA VAL A 35 -13.79 -16.72 16.66
C VAL A 35 -14.58 -17.76 17.47
N CYS A 36 -15.00 -18.85 16.82
CA CYS A 36 -15.80 -19.90 17.45
C CYS A 36 -15.13 -21.28 17.46
N GLY A 37 -13.89 -21.39 17.00
CA GLY A 37 -13.16 -22.66 16.85
C GLY A 37 -13.63 -23.56 15.69
N ASP A 38 -14.62 -23.11 14.90
CA ASP A 38 -15.36 -23.92 13.93
C ASP A 38 -16.07 -25.14 14.60
N SER A 39 -16.54 -26.09 13.80
CA SER A 39 -17.32 -27.22 14.31
C SER A 39 -16.46 -28.25 15.04
N SER A 40 -16.79 -28.48 16.31
CA SER A 40 -16.28 -29.61 17.09
C SER A 40 -16.66 -30.99 16.51
N LYS A 41 -17.79 -31.07 15.79
CA LYS A 41 -18.29 -32.31 15.17
C LYS A 41 -17.52 -32.71 13.91
N ASN A 42 -16.95 -31.76 13.17
CA ASN A 42 -16.18 -32.07 11.97
C ASN A 42 -15.03 -31.07 11.80
N LEU A 43 -13.85 -31.53 12.22
CA LEU A 43 -12.61 -30.76 12.20
C LEU A 43 -12.07 -30.45 10.80
N ARG A 44 -12.58 -31.11 9.74
CA ARG A 44 -12.18 -30.87 8.34
C ARG A 44 -13.02 -29.80 7.65
N LYS A 45 -14.14 -29.38 8.23
CA LYS A 45 -14.96 -28.31 7.67
C LYS A 45 -14.33 -26.95 7.96
N ALA A 46 -14.44 -26.06 6.99
CA ALA A 46 -14.04 -24.66 7.04
C ALA A 46 -15.28 -23.79 6.81
N ARG A 47 -15.75 -23.09 7.84
CA ARG A 47 -16.97 -22.26 7.79
C ARG A 47 -16.71 -20.78 7.84
N PHE A 48 -15.46 -20.36 7.98
CA PHE A 48 -15.10 -18.96 7.79
C PHE A 48 -14.84 -18.74 6.30
N GLY A 49 -15.62 -17.88 5.67
CA GLY A 49 -15.48 -17.50 4.28
C GLY A 49 -15.02 -16.06 4.15
N VAL A 50 -14.12 -15.81 3.22
CA VAL A 50 -13.74 -14.47 2.76
C VAL A 50 -14.01 -14.37 1.27
N ALA A 51 -14.65 -13.29 0.83
CA ALA A 51 -14.98 -13.08 -0.56
C ALA A 51 -14.83 -11.61 -0.96
N LEU A 52 -14.43 -11.39 -2.21
CA LEU A 52 -14.38 -10.07 -2.82
C LEU A 52 -15.79 -9.65 -3.27
N LYS A 53 -16.32 -8.58 -2.70
CA LYS A 53 -17.61 -7.97 -3.05
C LYS A 53 -17.40 -6.47 -3.28
N ASP A 54 -17.78 -5.97 -4.45
CA ASP A 54 -17.68 -4.55 -4.80
C ASP A 54 -16.27 -3.95 -4.55
N ASN A 55 -15.22 -4.71 -4.91
CA ASN A 55 -13.81 -4.40 -4.66
C ASN A 55 -13.38 -4.35 -3.18
N VAL A 56 -14.22 -4.83 -2.26
CA VAL A 56 -13.91 -4.92 -0.83
C VAL A 56 -13.93 -6.38 -0.40
N LEU A 57 -12.93 -6.79 0.38
CA LEU A 57 -12.95 -8.12 0.99
C LEU A 57 -13.82 -8.11 2.25
N VAL A 58 -14.82 -8.98 2.25
CA VAL A 58 -15.73 -9.21 3.38
C VAL A 58 -15.57 -10.62 3.89
N CYS A 59 -15.82 -10.80 5.18
CA CYS A 59 -15.71 -12.09 5.84
C CYS A 59 -17.00 -12.46 6.57
N HIS A 60 -17.30 -13.75 6.60
CA HIS A 60 -18.49 -14.29 7.24
C HIS A 60 -18.23 -15.71 7.76
N CYS A 61 -18.68 -16.00 8.98
CA CYS A 61 -18.68 -17.34 9.55
C CYS A 61 -20.08 -17.97 9.46
N PHE A 62 -20.21 -19.04 8.67
CA PHE A 62 -21.45 -19.82 8.54
C PHE A 62 -21.77 -20.70 9.76
N ASN A 63 -20.99 -20.58 10.85
CA ASN A 63 -21.22 -21.31 12.10
C ASN A 63 -21.77 -20.40 13.21
N CYS A 64 -20.99 -19.36 13.58
CA CYS A 64 -21.34 -18.45 14.67
C CYS A 64 -21.97 -17.14 14.21
N GLY A 65 -22.08 -16.90 12.90
CA GLY A 65 -22.65 -15.67 12.34
C GLY A 65 -21.73 -14.44 12.38
N TYR A 66 -20.47 -14.58 12.81
CA TYR A 66 -19.50 -13.48 12.74
C TYR A 66 -19.44 -12.92 11.32
N SER A 67 -19.53 -11.60 11.16
CA SER A 67 -19.41 -10.94 9.87
C SER A 67 -18.78 -9.57 10.02
N ASN A 68 -17.81 -9.26 9.15
CA ASN A 68 -17.15 -7.96 9.14
C ASN A 68 -16.42 -7.74 7.79
N THR A 69 -15.81 -6.58 7.63
CA THR A 69 -14.75 -6.37 6.63
C THR A 69 -13.53 -7.23 6.96
N PHE A 70 -12.81 -7.69 5.92
CA PHE A 70 -11.60 -8.48 6.12
C PHE A 70 -10.53 -7.68 6.90
N SER A 71 -10.40 -6.38 6.63
CA SER A 71 -9.45 -5.50 7.34
C SER A 71 -9.73 -5.43 8.84
N SER A 72 -10.99 -5.42 9.27
CA SER A 72 -11.33 -5.42 10.71
C SER A 72 -11.05 -6.77 11.34
N TYR A 73 -11.34 -7.87 10.63
CA TYR A 73 -11.02 -9.21 11.10
C TYR A 73 -9.51 -9.40 11.34
N ILE A 74 -8.65 -9.04 10.38
CA ILE A 74 -7.19 -9.20 10.58
C ILE A 74 -6.66 -8.27 11.68
N LYS A 75 -7.24 -7.09 11.86
CA LYS A 75 -6.85 -6.17 12.95
C LYS A 75 -7.05 -6.81 14.32
N GLU A 76 -8.17 -7.51 14.49
CA GLU A 76 -8.55 -8.13 15.76
C GLU A 76 -7.84 -9.47 15.98
N TYR A 77 -7.72 -10.27 14.93
CA TYR A 77 -7.37 -11.69 15.04
C TYR A 77 -5.99 -12.07 14.48
N HIS A 78 -5.39 -11.22 13.63
CA HIS A 78 -4.11 -11.47 12.95
C HIS A 78 -3.22 -10.21 12.95
N PRO A 79 -2.81 -9.69 14.13
CA PRO A 79 -2.16 -8.38 14.25
C PRO A 79 -0.88 -8.24 13.43
N HIS A 80 -0.09 -9.32 13.29
CA HIS A 80 1.13 -9.31 12.47
C HIS A 80 0.84 -9.06 10.98
N ASN A 81 -0.22 -9.68 10.45
CA ASN A 81 -0.63 -9.47 9.07
C ASN A 81 -1.35 -8.13 8.86
N TYR A 82 -2.03 -7.62 9.90
CA TYR A 82 -2.56 -6.26 9.86
C TYR A 82 -1.45 -5.21 9.80
N GLU A 83 -0.35 -5.39 10.54
CA GLU A 83 0.81 -4.51 10.47
C GLU A 83 1.43 -4.48 9.05
N LYS A 84 1.57 -5.63 8.40
CA LYS A 84 2.00 -5.69 6.99
C LYS A 84 1.08 -4.87 6.08
N LEU A 85 -0.24 -5.04 6.23
CA LEU A 85 -1.22 -4.30 5.44
C LEU A 85 -1.11 -2.78 5.68
N LEU A 86 -0.88 -2.35 6.93
CA LEU A 86 -0.69 -0.94 7.26
C LEU A 86 0.58 -0.36 6.63
N LYS A 87 1.70 -1.08 6.68
CA LYS A 87 2.96 -0.65 6.06
C LYS A 87 2.79 -0.40 4.57
N ILE A 88 2.12 -1.31 3.88
CA ILE A 88 1.87 -1.19 2.45
C ILE A 88 0.99 0.05 2.15
N LYS A 89 -0.12 0.22 2.87
CA LYS A 89 -0.99 1.41 2.74
C LYS A 89 -0.23 2.70 3.06
N PHE A 90 0.66 2.68 4.05
CA PHE A 90 1.49 3.82 4.40
C PHE A 90 2.46 4.18 3.27
N ASP A 91 3.18 3.22 2.70
CA ASP A 91 4.13 3.46 1.60
C ASP A 91 3.46 4.05 0.35
N GLU A 92 2.20 3.67 0.06
CA GLU A 92 1.42 4.29 -1.02
C GLU A 92 1.02 5.74 -0.73
N SER A 93 0.72 6.03 0.54
CA SER A 93 0.23 7.34 0.99
C SER A 93 1.35 8.30 1.40
N ALA A 94 2.54 7.81 1.74
CA ALA A 94 3.67 8.62 2.19
C ALA A 94 4.06 9.74 1.20
N PRO A 95 4.07 9.52 -0.14
CA PRO A 95 4.33 10.58 -1.11
C PRO A 95 3.24 11.66 -1.18
N THR A 96 2.06 11.42 -0.58
CA THR A 96 0.94 12.37 -0.52
C THR A 96 0.75 13.02 0.86
N MET A 97 1.45 12.52 1.88
CA MET A 97 1.29 13.01 3.26
C MET A 97 1.95 14.38 3.48
N TYR A 98 2.95 14.73 2.65
CA TYR A 98 3.63 16.02 2.69
C TYR A 98 3.64 16.67 1.30
N ASP A 99 3.10 17.88 1.21
CA ASP A 99 3.14 18.66 -0.03
C ASP A 99 4.55 19.22 -0.26
N LEU A 100 5.35 18.62 -1.13
CA LEU A 100 6.70 19.09 -1.44
C LEU A 100 6.75 20.41 -2.25
N ASN A 101 5.61 20.92 -2.73
CA ASN A 101 5.59 22.10 -3.61
C ASN A 101 6.05 23.38 -2.89
N HIS A 102 5.84 23.50 -1.58
CA HIS A 102 6.30 24.66 -0.82
C HIS A 102 7.84 24.78 -0.81
N LEU A 103 8.56 23.65 -0.86
CA LEU A 103 10.03 23.62 -0.84
C LEU A 103 10.65 24.26 -2.10
N VAL A 104 9.91 24.25 -3.23
CA VAL A 104 10.35 24.87 -4.49
C VAL A 104 10.30 26.40 -4.44
N ASN A 105 9.66 26.97 -3.40
CA ASN A 105 9.57 28.41 -3.19
C ASN A 105 10.57 28.94 -2.15
N LEU A 106 11.48 28.09 -1.65
CA LEU A 106 12.59 28.52 -0.81
C LEU A 106 13.63 29.30 -1.61
N ALA A 107 14.69 29.75 -0.93
CA ALA A 107 15.84 30.38 -1.55
C ALA A 107 16.46 29.45 -2.63
N GLU A 108 17.05 30.04 -3.67
CA GLU A 108 17.49 29.31 -4.86
C GLU A 108 18.64 28.32 -4.55
N ASP A 109 19.57 28.71 -3.68
CA ASP A 109 20.66 27.87 -3.17
C ASP A 109 20.16 26.63 -2.42
N ILE A 110 19.17 26.84 -1.54
CA ILE A 110 18.50 25.76 -0.80
C ILE A 110 17.78 24.83 -1.78
N THR A 111 17.03 25.40 -2.73
CA THR A 111 16.27 24.64 -3.74
C THR A 111 17.20 23.79 -4.61
N VAL A 112 18.34 24.34 -5.03
CA VAL A 112 19.35 23.63 -5.82
C VAL A 112 19.89 22.41 -5.10
N SER A 113 20.14 22.53 -3.79
CA SER A 113 20.61 21.42 -2.96
C SER A 113 19.52 20.38 -2.70
N LEU A 114 18.33 20.82 -2.26
CA LEU A 114 17.20 19.95 -1.91
C LEU A 114 16.72 19.09 -3.08
N PHE A 115 16.69 19.67 -4.28
CA PHE A 115 16.25 18.97 -5.49
C PHE A 115 17.41 18.42 -6.32
N PHE A 116 18.61 18.32 -5.74
CA PHE A 116 19.79 17.69 -6.35
C PHE A 116 20.23 18.30 -7.69
N ILE A 117 19.87 19.55 -7.97
CA ILE A 117 20.25 20.24 -9.21
C ILE A 117 21.77 20.33 -9.33
N ASN A 118 22.46 20.61 -8.22
CA ASN A 118 23.92 20.73 -8.18
C ASN A 118 24.68 19.42 -8.44
N LYS A 119 24.01 18.26 -8.40
CA LYS A 119 24.64 16.95 -8.64
C LYS A 119 24.56 16.49 -10.09
N PHE A 120 23.61 16.99 -10.86
CA PHE A 120 23.32 16.50 -12.20
C PHE A 120 23.29 17.64 -13.20
N GLN A 121 24.34 17.77 -14.02
CA GLN A 121 24.38 18.76 -15.10
C GLN A 121 23.42 18.39 -16.24
N ASN A 122 23.24 17.10 -16.52
CA ASN A 122 22.29 16.62 -17.53
C ASN A 122 20.85 16.67 -16.97
N ARG A 123 19.96 17.39 -17.66
CA ARG A 123 18.55 17.54 -17.26
C ARG A 123 17.77 16.25 -17.29
N LYS A 124 18.03 15.36 -18.25
CA LYS A 124 17.30 14.09 -18.36
C LYS A 124 17.65 13.19 -17.19
N GLU A 125 18.94 13.03 -16.90
CA GLU A 125 19.42 12.23 -15.77
C GLU A 125 18.91 12.77 -14.44
N TRP A 126 18.87 14.09 -14.28
CA TRP A 126 18.27 14.74 -13.12
C TRP A 126 16.77 14.41 -12.96
N LEU A 127 16.00 14.52 -14.04
CA LEU A 127 14.57 14.18 -14.01
C LEU A 127 14.34 12.69 -13.73
N ASP A 128 15.11 11.81 -14.36
CA ASP A 128 15.07 10.37 -14.12
C ASP A 128 15.39 10.06 -12.64
N TYR A 129 16.34 10.78 -12.05
CA TYR A 129 16.65 10.67 -10.62
C TYR A 129 15.48 11.10 -9.73
N LEU A 130 14.84 12.25 -10.00
CA LEU A 130 13.67 12.70 -9.23
C LEU A 130 12.51 11.69 -9.30
N VAL A 131 12.28 11.11 -10.47
CA VAL A 131 11.28 10.04 -10.67
C VAL A 131 11.64 8.80 -9.86
N SER A 132 12.92 8.39 -9.86
CA SER A 132 13.38 7.23 -9.07
C SER A 132 13.16 7.42 -7.56
N LYS A 133 13.20 8.67 -7.07
CA LYS A 133 12.93 9.04 -5.68
C LYS A 133 11.44 9.21 -5.36
N LYS A 134 10.55 8.95 -6.32
CA LYS A 134 9.08 9.08 -6.15
C LYS A 134 8.64 10.47 -5.67
N ILE A 135 9.39 11.52 -6.05
CA ILE A 135 9.08 12.91 -5.69
C ILE A 135 7.85 13.38 -6.50
N LYS A 136 6.75 13.67 -5.81
CA LYS A 136 5.51 14.18 -6.44
C LYS A 136 5.44 15.70 -6.31
N LEU A 137 5.43 16.40 -7.45
CA LEU A 137 5.34 17.86 -7.53
C LEU A 137 4.27 18.27 -8.56
N THR A 138 3.70 19.46 -8.39
CA THR A 138 2.80 20.04 -9.40
C THR A 138 3.59 20.41 -10.66
N LYS A 139 2.90 20.47 -11.80
CA LYS A 139 3.47 20.92 -13.07
C LYS A 139 4.13 22.30 -12.97
N LYS A 140 3.55 23.20 -12.16
CA LYS A 140 4.10 24.55 -11.90
C LYS A 140 5.46 24.47 -11.21
N SER A 141 5.56 23.67 -10.15
CA SER A 141 6.79 23.47 -9.40
C SER A 141 7.88 22.81 -10.23
N ILE A 142 7.55 21.78 -11.02
CA ILE A 142 8.51 21.15 -11.93
C ILE A 142 9.07 22.16 -12.94
N ARG A 143 8.21 23.01 -13.51
CA ARG A 143 8.64 24.06 -14.45
C ARG A 143 9.63 25.03 -13.78
N LYS A 144 9.33 25.49 -12.57
CA LYS A 144 10.22 26.38 -11.81
C LYS A 144 11.56 25.72 -11.50
N LEU A 145 11.57 24.44 -11.11
CA LEU A 145 12.81 23.69 -10.92
C LEU A 145 13.60 23.53 -12.21
N PHE A 146 12.93 23.31 -13.34
CA PHE A 146 13.58 23.18 -14.66
C PHE A 146 14.27 24.48 -15.09
N GLU A 147 13.62 25.63 -14.85
CA GLU A 147 14.20 26.96 -15.07
C GLU A 147 15.40 27.22 -14.14
N THR A 148 15.26 26.86 -12.86
CA THR A 148 16.34 26.98 -11.85
C THR A 148 17.55 26.12 -12.22
N HIS A 149 17.32 24.88 -12.68
CA HIS A 149 18.37 23.98 -13.15
C HIS A 149 19.15 24.60 -14.31
N GLY A 150 18.44 25.12 -15.31
CA GLY A 150 19.05 25.82 -16.44
C GLY A 150 19.92 27.00 -16.00
N ARG A 151 19.39 27.89 -15.15
CA ARG A 151 20.16 29.04 -14.64
C ARG A 151 21.41 28.62 -13.86
N TYR A 152 21.29 27.64 -12.97
CA TYR A 152 22.40 27.18 -12.13
C TYR A 152 23.60 26.67 -12.96
N TRP A 153 23.33 25.86 -13.99
CA TRP A 153 24.40 25.29 -14.83
C TRP A 153 24.84 26.20 -15.98
N SER A 154 24.08 27.23 -16.33
CA SER A 154 24.52 28.26 -17.29
C SER A 154 25.44 29.31 -16.66
N ASN A 155 25.36 29.53 -15.34
CA ASN A 155 26.16 30.51 -14.61
C ASN A 155 27.47 29.95 -14.02
N ARG A 156 27.86 28.72 -14.41
CA ARG A 156 28.99 27.98 -13.86
C ARG A 156 29.93 27.52 -14.97
#